data_AF-A0A9W4GFZ5-F1
#
_entry.id   AF-A0A9W4GFZ5-F1
#
_cell.length_a   1.000
_cell.length_b   1.000
_cell.length_c   1.000
_cell.angle_alpha   90.00
_cell.angle_beta   90.00
_cell.angle_gamma   90.00
#
_symmetry.space_group_name_H-M   'P 1'
#
loop_
_entity.id
_entity.type
_entity.pdbx_description
1 polymer ?
#
loop_
_entity_poly.entity_id
_entity_poly.type
_entity_poly.pdbx_seq_one_letter_code
_entity_poly.pdbx_strand_id
1 'polypeptide(L)'
;MFSSSLRKRKDWTEISTELLSQSNPIWKEITSETYDLAIPINTATNNNPTDYIRLIILSPADTNKSLDTQDRVENLYHKWGGKNVGVLFLLNGSNQENGSIAMMSLQARQVKTLESPRGLTKFITSFFYNVDIPILPLFDVKSLQSTLSSFLQHIEHPLKPIKGDTSAITLLPYCSTNPPMQEHARNIISDICANIHEFGILMSTDQRHQILGNLLSDYPRTLQEIIDFWQEENFTE
;
A
#
# COMPACT_ATOMS: atom_id res chain seq x y z
N MET A 1 3.71 -12.84 20.35
CA MET A 1 2.68 -13.87 20.63
C MET A 1 2.29 -14.53 19.33
N PHE A 2 1.92 -15.81 19.35
CA PHE A 2 1.45 -16.52 18.16
C PHE A 2 0.27 -17.44 18.47
N SER A 3 -0.57 -17.71 17.47
CA SER A 3 -1.78 -18.53 17.64
C SER A 3 -1.46 -20.03 17.63
N SER A 4 -2.06 -20.76 18.55
CA SER A 4 -2.00 -22.24 18.62
C SER A 4 -2.64 -22.94 17.42
N SER A 5 -3.48 -22.23 16.65
CA SER A 5 -4.05 -22.73 15.38
C SER A 5 -2.97 -23.10 14.36
N LEU A 6 -1.79 -22.47 14.43
CA LEU A 6 -0.67 -22.71 13.52
C LEU A 6 -0.18 -24.16 13.56
N ARG A 7 -0.22 -24.82 14.72
CA ARG A 7 0.17 -26.24 14.88
C ARG A 7 -0.72 -27.20 14.08
N LYS A 8 -1.94 -26.79 13.74
CA LYS A 8 -2.89 -27.63 12.99
C LYS A 8 -2.71 -27.50 11.48
N ARG A 9 -1.92 -26.53 11.01
CA ARG A 9 -1.73 -26.24 9.59
C ARG A 9 -0.40 -26.84 9.13
N LYS A 10 -0.47 -27.75 8.15
CA LYS A 10 0.68 -28.56 7.68
C LYS A 10 1.90 -27.71 7.28
N ASP A 11 1.69 -26.62 6.56
CA ASP A 11 2.76 -25.71 6.11
C ASP A 11 3.41 -24.92 7.27
N TRP A 12 2.76 -24.89 8.43
CA TRP A 12 3.13 -24.03 9.55
C TRP A 12 3.47 -24.82 10.81
N THR A 13 3.46 -26.15 10.75
CA THR A 13 3.74 -27.00 11.92
C THR A 13 5.10 -26.69 12.55
N GLU A 14 6.11 -26.38 11.72
CA GLU A 14 7.46 -26.04 12.15
C GLU A 14 7.58 -24.61 12.70
N ILE A 15 6.61 -23.73 12.42
CA ILE A 15 6.68 -22.32 12.85
C ILE A 15 6.60 -22.20 14.37
N SER A 16 5.80 -23.05 15.02
CA SER A 16 5.65 -23.00 16.48
C SER A 16 6.95 -23.40 17.17
N THR A 17 7.65 -24.42 16.64
CA THR A 17 8.96 -24.82 17.15
C THR A 17 10.02 -23.76 16.88
N GLU A 18 10.03 -23.18 15.68
CA GLU A 18 10.96 -22.11 15.31
C GLU A 18 10.79 -20.90 16.23
N LEU A 19 9.56 -20.39 16.38
CA LEU A 19 9.24 -19.25 17.25
C LEU A 19 9.60 -19.53 18.71
N LEU A 20 9.24 -20.71 19.24
CA LEU A 20 9.56 -21.06 20.64
C LEU A 20 11.06 -21.29 20.88
N SER A 21 11.84 -21.60 19.85
CA SER A 21 13.30 -21.75 19.94
C SER A 21 14.05 -20.42 20.02
N GLN A 22 13.40 -19.31 19.64
CA GLN A 22 14.02 -17.99 19.65
C GLN A 22 14.14 -17.43 21.06
N SER A 23 15.31 -16.89 21.37
CA SER A 23 15.61 -16.24 22.66
C SER A 23 15.13 -14.79 22.72
N ASN A 24 14.96 -14.13 21.56
CA ASN A 24 14.48 -12.75 21.46
C ASN A 24 13.77 -12.50 20.11
N PRO A 25 12.48 -12.08 20.09
CA PRO A 25 11.60 -11.89 21.25
C PRO A 25 11.20 -13.24 21.88
N ILE A 26 10.87 -13.23 23.17
CA ILE A 26 10.33 -14.42 23.84
C ILE A 26 8.90 -14.65 23.35
N TRP A 27 8.71 -15.68 22.54
CA TRP A 27 7.41 -16.01 21.99
C TRP A 27 6.52 -16.72 23.01
N LYS A 28 5.25 -16.33 23.02
CA LYS A 28 4.21 -16.99 23.81
C LYS A 28 3.11 -17.45 22.88
N GLU A 29 2.74 -18.71 23.02
CA GLU A 29 1.61 -19.32 22.34
C GLU A 29 0.30 -18.89 23.04
N ILE A 30 -0.69 -18.50 22.25
CA ILE A 30 -2.02 -18.10 22.73
C ILE A 30 -3.10 -18.71 21.85
N THR A 31 -4.33 -18.77 22.35
CA THR A 31 -5.52 -19.04 21.54
C THR A 31 -6.06 -17.71 21.01
N SER A 32 -5.80 -17.42 19.73
CA SER A 32 -6.33 -16.24 19.04
C SER A 32 -7.07 -16.67 17.78
N GLU A 33 -8.31 -16.20 17.64
CA GLU A 33 -9.13 -16.41 16.46
C GLU A 33 -8.94 -15.30 15.42
N THR A 34 -8.39 -14.15 15.84
CA THR A 34 -8.34 -12.94 14.99
C THR A 34 -7.00 -12.66 14.32
N TYR A 35 -5.91 -13.24 14.80
CA TYR A 35 -4.58 -13.07 14.21
C TYR A 35 -3.72 -14.29 14.51
N ASP A 36 -2.74 -14.56 13.66
CA ASP A 36 -1.80 -15.67 13.80
C ASP A 36 -0.52 -15.24 14.53
N LEU A 37 -0.05 -14.01 14.31
CA LEU A 37 1.08 -13.41 15.03
C LEU A 37 0.72 -12.04 15.59
N ALA A 38 1.25 -11.73 16.76
CA ALA A 38 1.27 -10.38 17.32
C ALA A 38 2.68 -10.05 17.80
N ILE A 39 3.28 -9.02 17.21
CA ILE A 39 4.66 -8.62 17.42
C ILE A 39 4.67 -7.25 18.10
N PRO A 40 5.30 -7.10 19.27
CA PRO A 40 5.34 -5.80 19.95
C PRO A 40 6.11 -4.77 19.11
N ILE A 41 5.61 -3.53 19.08
CA ILE A 41 6.33 -2.36 18.58
C ILE A 41 6.76 -1.56 19.80
N ASN A 42 8.07 -1.35 19.98
CA ASN A 42 8.58 -0.50 21.05
C ASN A 42 8.60 0.95 20.57
N THR A 43 7.52 1.69 20.79
CA THR A 43 7.48 3.13 20.46
C THR A 43 7.82 4.03 21.66
N ALA A 44 8.13 3.48 22.83
CA ALA A 44 8.40 4.25 24.05
C ALA A 44 9.65 3.75 24.82
N THR A 45 10.28 4.66 25.54
CA THR A 45 11.50 4.48 26.35
C THR A 45 11.31 3.60 27.60
N ASN A 46 10.07 3.28 27.96
CA ASN A 46 9.77 2.32 29.02
C ASN A 46 9.50 0.97 28.36
N ASN A 47 10.20 -0.09 28.81
CA ASN A 47 10.20 -1.47 28.30
C ASN A 47 8.83 -2.21 28.22
N ASN A 48 7.71 -1.49 28.26
CA ASN A 48 6.37 -2.02 28.01
C ASN A 48 5.96 -1.69 26.56
N PRO A 49 5.59 -2.71 25.75
CA PRO A 49 5.15 -2.47 24.39
C PRO A 49 3.85 -1.65 24.39
N THR A 50 3.87 -0.56 23.64
CA THR A 50 2.77 0.41 23.50
C THR A 50 1.77 0.00 22.42
N ASP A 51 2.21 -0.79 21.42
CA ASP A 51 1.35 -1.29 20.35
C ASP A 51 1.89 -2.62 19.80
N TYR A 52 1.10 -3.28 18.95
CA TYR A 52 1.44 -4.55 18.31
C TYR A 52 1.16 -4.52 16.81
N ILE A 53 2.03 -5.14 16.03
CA ILE A 53 1.74 -5.55 14.66
C ILE A 53 1.05 -6.90 14.70
N ARG A 54 -0.09 -7.02 14.03
CA ARG A 54 -0.91 -8.23 14.00
C ARG A 54 -0.93 -8.78 12.59
N LEU A 55 -0.46 -10.02 12.43
CA LEU A 55 -0.34 -10.66 11.13
C LEU A 55 -1.24 -11.89 11.06
N ILE A 56 -1.91 -12.06 9.93
CA ILE A 56 -2.42 -13.37 9.49
C ILE A 56 -1.34 -14.01 8.61
N ILE A 57 -1.09 -15.29 8.82
CA ILE A 57 -0.11 -16.02 8.02
C ILE A 57 -0.87 -16.88 7.00
N LEU A 58 -0.50 -16.79 5.72
CA LEU A 58 -1.11 -17.53 4.62
C LEU A 58 -0.06 -18.28 3.80
N SER A 59 -0.43 -19.45 3.27
CA SER A 59 0.35 -20.19 2.27
C SER A 59 -0.49 -20.38 0.99
N PRO A 60 0.08 -20.94 -0.08
CA PRO A 60 -0.69 -21.30 -1.28
C PRO A 60 -1.80 -22.34 -0.99
N ALA A 61 -1.77 -23.05 0.13
CA ALA A 61 -2.86 -23.94 0.51
C ALA A 61 -4.12 -23.17 0.96
N ASP A 62 -3.96 -21.95 1.48
CA ASP A 62 -5.05 -21.15 2.03
C ASP A 62 -5.75 -20.30 0.95
N THR A 63 -5.06 -20.02 -0.16
CA THR A 63 -5.66 -19.31 -1.32
C THR A 63 -6.77 -20.10 -2.00
N ASN A 64 -6.83 -21.42 -1.79
CA ASN A 64 -7.90 -22.28 -2.33
C ASN A 64 -9.14 -22.34 -1.43
N LYS A 65 -9.08 -21.84 -0.18
CA LYS A 65 -10.19 -21.80 0.79
C LYS A 65 -10.74 -20.39 0.92
N SER A 66 -11.25 -19.86 -0.19
CA SER A 66 -11.30 -18.40 -0.38
C SER A 66 -12.13 -17.62 0.62
N LEU A 67 -13.31 -18.13 0.96
CA LEU A 67 -14.27 -17.40 1.78
C LEU A 67 -13.81 -17.29 3.25
N ASP A 68 -13.41 -18.40 3.87
CA ASP A 68 -12.92 -18.39 5.27
C ASP A 68 -11.65 -17.54 5.43
N THR A 69 -10.75 -17.59 4.44
CA THR A 69 -9.51 -16.79 4.46
C THR A 69 -9.81 -15.30 4.29
N GLN A 70 -10.76 -14.95 3.42
CA GLN A 70 -11.22 -13.57 3.23
C GLN A 70 -11.85 -13.02 4.50
N ASP A 71 -12.83 -13.73 5.08
CA ASP A 71 -13.52 -13.30 6.29
C ASP A 71 -12.54 -13.05 7.44
N ARG A 72 -11.51 -13.90 7.57
CA ARG A 72 -10.46 -13.73 8.59
C ARG A 72 -9.66 -12.44 8.39
N VAL A 73 -9.28 -12.11 7.16
CA VAL A 73 -8.49 -10.90 6.89
C VAL A 73 -9.34 -9.65 6.99
N GLU A 74 -10.58 -9.66 6.49
CA GLU A 74 -11.52 -8.55 6.65
C GLU A 74 -11.80 -8.29 8.13
N ASN A 75 -12.03 -9.35 8.92
CA ASN A 75 -12.22 -9.24 10.36
C ASN A 75 -10.97 -8.65 11.05
N LEU A 76 -9.76 -9.10 10.69
CA LEU A 76 -8.53 -8.49 11.20
C LEU A 76 -8.46 -7.00 10.88
N TYR A 77 -8.71 -6.63 9.63
CA TYR A 77 -8.65 -5.25 9.15
C TYR A 77 -9.66 -4.36 9.90
N HIS A 78 -10.93 -4.75 9.95
CA HIS A 78 -11.99 -3.97 10.58
C HIS A 78 -11.82 -3.88 12.10
N LYS A 79 -11.36 -4.95 12.76
CA LYS A 79 -11.15 -4.96 14.21
C LYS A 79 -10.10 -3.95 14.68
N TRP A 80 -9.11 -3.65 13.84
CA TRP A 80 -8.02 -2.72 14.16
C TRP A 80 -7.98 -1.48 13.25
N GLY A 81 -9.04 -1.25 12.46
CA GLY A 81 -9.15 -0.10 11.55
C GLY A 81 -8.01 -0.02 10.54
N GLY A 82 -7.47 -1.15 10.08
CA GLY A 82 -6.33 -1.19 9.16
C GLY A 82 -4.98 -0.79 9.76
N LYS A 83 -4.92 -0.41 11.04
CA LYS A 83 -3.68 0.02 11.69
C LYS A 83 -2.87 -1.19 12.18
N ASN A 84 -1.58 -1.22 11.85
CA ASN A 84 -0.62 -2.24 12.32
C ASN A 84 -1.10 -3.68 12.06
N VAL A 85 -1.80 -3.90 10.95
CA VAL A 85 -2.23 -5.22 10.50
C VAL A 85 -1.53 -5.58 9.20
N GLY A 86 -1.35 -6.87 8.95
CA GLY A 86 -0.68 -7.36 7.74
C GLY A 86 -0.97 -8.82 7.45
N VAL A 87 -0.56 -9.25 6.26
CA VAL A 87 -0.52 -10.65 5.86
C VAL A 87 0.93 -11.06 5.68
N LEU A 88 1.33 -12.21 6.24
CA LEU A 88 2.62 -12.83 5.99
C LEU A 88 2.41 -14.05 5.08
N PHE A 89 2.98 -14.06 3.89
CA PHE A 89 2.67 -15.06 2.85
C PHE A 89 3.85 -15.99 2.56
N LEU A 90 3.68 -17.30 2.72
CA LEU A 90 4.72 -18.30 2.41
C LEU A 90 4.86 -18.52 0.91
N LEU A 91 6.07 -18.34 0.40
CA LEU A 91 6.39 -18.61 -1.00
C LEU A 91 6.76 -20.08 -1.23
N ASN A 92 7.53 -20.68 -0.32
CA ASN A 92 7.94 -22.08 -0.40
C ASN A 92 7.08 -22.97 0.52
N GLY A 93 5.81 -23.16 0.16
CA GLY A 93 4.89 -24.04 0.89
C GLY A 93 5.00 -25.51 0.45
N SER A 94 4.35 -26.43 1.19
CA SER A 94 4.38 -27.87 0.84
C SER A 94 3.54 -28.27 -0.37
N ASN A 95 2.84 -27.31 -0.99
CA ASN A 95 2.03 -27.52 -2.19
C ASN A 95 2.84 -27.38 -3.47
N GLN A 96 2.41 -28.10 -4.51
CA GLN A 96 3.00 -28.02 -5.87
C GLN A 96 2.76 -26.68 -6.59
N GLU A 97 1.94 -25.81 -6.00
CA GLU A 97 1.62 -24.50 -6.55
C GLU A 97 2.76 -23.52 -6.26
N ASN A 98 3.20 -22.79 -7.28
CA ASN A 98 4.26 -21.80 -7.15
C ASN A 98 3.76 -20.65 -6.24
N GLY A 99 4.34 -20.52 -5.04
CA GLY A 99 3.88 -19.53 -4.08
C GLY A 99 4.07 -18.09 -4.52
N SER A 100 5.01 -17.80 -5.43
CA SER A 100 5.11 -16.47 -6.05
C SER A 100 3.89 -16.19 -6.94
N ILE A 101 3.39 -17.18 -7.69
CA ILE A 101 2.17 -17.05 -8.49
C ILE A 101 0.95 -16.90 -7.59
N ALA A 102 0.87 -17.67 -6.50
CA ALA A 102 -0.22 -17.56 -5.53
C ALA A 102 -0.25 -16.19 -4.84
N MET A 103 0.92 -15.66 -4.44
CA MET A 103 1.06 -14.32 -3.87
C MET A 103 0.70 -13.23 -4.88
N MET A 104 1.23 -13.30 -6.11
CA MET A 104 0.86 -12.36 -7.17
C MET A 104 -0.63 -12.41 -7.45
N SER A 105 -1.24 -13.59 -7.40
CA SER A 105 -2.70 -13.73 -7.55
C SER A 105 -3.45 -13.06 -6.41
N LEU A 106 -2.97 -13.14 -5.17
CA LEU A 106 -3.55 -12.40 -4.04
C LEU A 106 -3.40 -10.88 -4.23
N GLN A 107 -2.22 -10.40 -4.63
CA GLN A 107 -1.95 -8.98 -4.85
C GLN A 107 -2.73 -8.40 -6.05
N ALA A 108 -2.75 -9.11 -7.18
CA ALA A 108 -3.53 -8.70 -8.36
C ALA A 108 -5.03 -8.63 -8.05
N ARG A 109 -5.52 -9.43 -7.09
CA ARG A 109 -6.89 -9.39 -6.59
C ARG A 109 -7.15 -8.27 -5.58
N GLN A 110 -6.12 -7.61 -5.03
CA GLN A 110 -6.22 -6.38 -4.22
C GLN A 110 -6.33 -5.11 -5.08
N VAL A 111 -5.87 -5.15 -6.33
CA VAL A 111 -5.90 -3.99 -7.22
C VAL A 111 -7.35 -3.65 -7.57
N LYS A 112 -7.79 -2.45 -7.18
CA LYS A 112 -9.05 -1.84 -7.65
C LYS A 112 -9.09 -1.95 -9.17
N THR A 113 -10.15 -2.54 -9.70
CA THR A 113 -10.47 -2.55 -11.12
C THR A 113 -10.32 -1.12 -11.67
N LEU A 114 -9.25 -0.86 -12.42
CA LEU A 114 -9.23 0.23 -13.38
C LEU A 114 -10.33 -0.10 -14.39
N GLU A 115 -11.25 0.83 -14.60
CA GLU A 115 -12.31 0.69 -15.58
C GLU A 115 -11.70 0.28 -16.92
N SER A 116 -12.05 -0.92 -17.39
CA SER A 116 -11.72 -1.34 -18.74
C SER A 116 -12.69 -0.63 -19.69
N PRO A 117 -12.22 0.14 -20.70
CA PRO A 117 -13.09 0.77 -21.69
C PRO A 117 -13.83 -0.23 -22.59
N ARG A 118 -13.67 -1.55 -22.39
CA ARG A 118 -14.15 -2.61 -23.27
C ARG A 118 -14.82 -3.74 -22.50
N GLY A 119 -15.87 -3.43 -21.73
CA GLY A 119 -17.07 -4.27 -21.58
C GLY A 119 -16.94 -5.77 -21.23
N LEU A 120 -15.78 -6.27 -20.78
CA LEU A 120 -15.62 -7.65 -20.31
C LEU A 120 -15.44 -7.63 -18.80
N THR A 121 -16.56 -7.44 -18.09
CA THR A 121 -16.68 -7.65 -16.65
C THR A 121 -16.52 -9.14 -16.36
N LYS A 122 -15.28 -9.62 -16.31
CA LYS A 122 -15.00 -10.90 -15.66
C LYS A 122 -15.05 -10.62 -14.16
N PHE A 123 -16.08 -11.13 -13.49
CA PHE A 123 -16.15 -11.16 -12.03
C PHE A 123 -14.92 -11.91 -11.51
N ILE A 124 -13.87 -11.17 -11.18
CA ILE A 124 -12.84 -11.68 -10.29
C ILE A 124 -13.46 -11.55 -8.92
N THR A 125 -13.87 -12.66 -8.32
CA THR A 125 -14.18 -12.75 -6.90
C THR A 125 -12.93 -12.28 -6.14
N SER A 126 -12.95 -11.02 -5.73
CA SER A 126 -11.83 -10.39 -5.05
C SER A 126 -11.86 -10.78 -3.58
N PHE A 127 -10.71 -11.25 -3.11
CA PHE A 127 -10.48 -11.67 -1.73
C PHE A 127 -10.37 -10.50 -0.74
N PHE A 128 -10.11 -9.29 -1.24
CA PHE A 128 -9.76 -8.12 -0.44
C PHE A 128 -10.41 -6.86 -1.01
N TYR A 129 -11.65 -6.96 -1.49
CA TYR A 129 -12.37 -5.79 -1.99
C TYR A 129 -12.49 -4.81 -0.80
N ASN A 130 -11.76 -3.69 -0.87
CA ASN A 130 -11.77 -2.57 0.10
C ASN A 130 -10.86 -2.67 1.34
N VAL A 131 -9.91 -3.61 1.43
CA VAL A 131 -8.93 -3.61 2.53
C VAL A 131 -7.51 -3.37 2.03
N ASP A 132 -6.93 -2.23 2.44
CA ASP A 132 -5.54 -1.90 2.18
C ASP A 132 -4.66 -2.51 3.28
N ILE A 133 -4.26 -3.76 3.07
CA ILE A 133 -3.45 -4.53 4.02
C ILE A 133 -2.15 -5.00 3.36
N PRO A 134 -0.97 -4.68 3.94
CA PRO A 134 0.30 -5.07 3.36
C PRO A 134 0.48 -6.59 3.38
N ILE A 135 0.98 -7.14 2.27
CA ILE A 135 1.37 -8.55 2.15
C ILE A 135 2.90 -8.63 2.15
N LEU A 136 3.45 -9.24 3.21
CA LEU A 136 4.87 -9.49 3.40
C LEU A 136 5.23 -10.87 2.86
N PRO A 137 6.18 -10.99 1.93
CA PRO A 137 6.65 -12.28 1.47
C PRO A 137 7.53 -12.95 2.53
N LEU A 138 7.28 -14.23 2.77
CA LEU A 138 8.12 -15.12 3.56
C LEU A 138 8.61 -16.23 2.64
N PHE A 139 9.93 -16.30 2.40
CA PHE A 139 10.46 -17.32 1.50
C PHE A 139 10.30 -18.73 2.08
N ASP A 140 10.77 -18.95 3.31
CA ASP A 140 10.71 -20.23 4.02
C ASP A 140 10.45 -19.95 5.52
N VAL A 141 9.91 -20.93 6.25
CA VAL A 141 9.69 -20.84 7.71
C VAL A 141 11.00 -20.54 8.44
N LYS A 142 12.13 -21.08 7.95
CA LYS A 142 13.47 -20.83 8.50
C LYS A 142 13.93 -19.38 8.34
N SER A 143 13.42 -18.65 7.34
CA SER A 143 13.74 -17.24 7.15
C SER A 143 12.80 -16.30 7.91
N LEU A 144 11.90 -16.83 8.74
CA LEU A 144 10.92 -16.03 9.48
C LEU A 144 11.59 -15.00 10.39
N GLN A 145 12.59 -15.43 11.17
CA GLN A 145 13.25 -14.54 12.12
C GLN A 145 13.91 -13.35 11.42
N SER A 146 14.70 -13.63 10.38
CA SER A 146 15.38 -12.57 9.62
C SER A 146 14.37 -11.66 8.94
N THR A 147 13.32 -12.20 8.34
CA THR A 147 12.25 -11.43 7.68
C THR A 147 11.55 -10.49 8.66
N LEU A 148 11.11 -11.01 9.82
CA LEU A 148 10.44 -10.20 10.84
C LEU A 148 11.39 -9.16 11.44
N SER A 149 12.67 -9.51 11.66
CA SER A 149 13.64 -8.57 12.23
C SER A 149 13.92 -7.42 11.27
N SER A 150 14.14 -7.70 9.98
CA SER A 150 14.31 -6.66 8.96
C SER A 150 13.06 -5.79 8.82
N PHE A 151 11.87 -6.39 8.88
CA PHE A 151 10.61 -5.65 8.82
C PHE A 151 10.42 -4.73 10.04
N LEU A 152 10.65 -5.22 11.25
CA LEU A 152 10.59 -4.42 12.47
C LEU A 152 11.61 -3.28 12.47
N GLN A 153 12.85 -3.55 12.02
CA GLN A 153 13.86 -2.50 11.87
C GLN A 153 13.39 -1.37 10.94
N HIS A 154 12.72 -1.70 9.83
CA HIS A 154 12.15 -0.69 8.94
C HIS A 154 11.00 0.10 9.57
N ILE A 155 10.27 -0.47 10.53
CA ILE A 155 9.18 0.22 11.22
C ILE A 155 9.70 1.11 12.34
N GLU A 156 10.68 0.64 13.11
CA GLU A 156 11.30 1.41 14.20
C GLU A 156 12.21 2.52 13.66
N HIS A 157 12.86 2.26 12.53
CA HIS A 157 13.71 3.20 11.82
C HIS A 157 13.17 3.33 10.40
N PRO A 158 12.01 4.00 10.21
CA PRO A 158 11.55 4.30 8.87
C PRO A 158 12.71 5.01 8.20
N LEU A 159 13.15 4.48 7.05
CA LEU A 159 14.09 5.18 6.19
C LEU A 159 13.54 6.60 6.12
N LYS A 160 14.32 7.57 6.61
CA LYS A 160 13.91 8.98 6.54
C LYS A 160 13.41 9.13 5.11
N PRO A 161 12.14 9.54 4.89
CA PRO A 161 11.67 9.75 3.53
C PRO A 161 12.79 10.55 2.90
N ILE A 162 13.35 10.02 1.81
CA ILE A 162 14.31 10.79 1.04
C ILE A 162 13.53 12.07 0.83
N LYS A 163 13.97 13.16 1.44
CA LYS A 163 13.52 14.48 1.09
C LYS A 163 14.08 14.69 -0.31
N GLY A 164 13.57 13.95 -1.29
CA GLY A 164 13.33 14.52 -2.57
C GLY A 164 12.37 15.61 -2.20
N ASP A 165 12.85 16.85 -2.24
CA ASP A 165 11.96 17.98 -2.34
C ASP A 165 10.86 17.52 -3.29
N THR A 166 9.65 17.34 -2.77
CA THR A 166 8.49 17.07 -3.61
C THR A 166 8.37 18.34 -4.41
N SER A 167 9.12 18.40 -5.52
CA SER A 167 9.21 19.58 -6.33
C SER A 167 7.77 19.87 -6.69
N ALA A 168 7.38 21.13 -6.57
CA ALA A 168 6.04 21.57 -6.93
C ALA A 168 5.60 21.05 -8.32
N ILE A 169 6.58 20.72 -9.19
CA ILE A 169 6.44 20.04 -10.47
C ILE A 169 5.66 18.72 -10.38
N THR A 170 5.77 17.97 -9.27
CA THR A 170 5.06 16.69 -9.06
C THR A 170 3.55 16.88 -8.91
N LEU A 171 3.11 18.09 -8.54
CA LEU A 171 1.69 18.44 -8.40
C LEU A 171 1.10 19.02 -9.69
N LEU A 172 1.93 19.54 -10.61
CA LEU A 172 1.48 20.11 -11.89
C LEU A 172 0.58 19.19 -12.72
N PRO A 173 0.80 17.85 -12.81
CA PRO A 173 -0.10 16.95 -13.52
C PRO A 173 -1.56 17.02 -13.06
N TYR A 174 -1.81 17.45 -11.83
CA TYR A 174 -3.14 17.48 -11.21
C TYR A 174 -3.78 18.87 -11.23
N CYS A 175 -3.12 19.86 -11.82
CA CYS A 175 -3.66 21.21 -11.97
C CYS A 175 -4.47 21.39 -13.26
N SER A 176 -5.34 20.41 -13.55
CA SER A 176 -6.28 20.38 -14.67
C SER A 176 -7.54 19.61 -14.29
N THR A 177 -8.69 19.95 -14.88
CA THR A 177 -10.01 19.43 -14.45
C THR A 177 -10.19 17.92 -14.66
N ASN A 178 -9.84 17.38 -15.83
CA ASN A 178 -9.61 15.96 -16.14
C ASN A 178 -9.49 15.79 -17.68
N PRO A 179 -8.51 15.06 -18.24
CA PRO A 179 -7.51 14.20 -17.60
C PRO A 179 -6.34 14.96 -16.95
N PRO A 180 -5.41 14.27 -16.25
CA PRO A 180 -4.16 14.86 -15.78
C PRO A 180 -3.40 15.54 -16.92
N MET A 181 -2.78 16.68 -16.62
CA MET A 181 -2.05 17.50 -17.58
C MET A 181 -1.00 16.67 -18.31
N GLN A 182 -0.99 16.79 -19.64
CA GLN A 182 -0.05 16.07 -20.49
C GLN A 182 1.38 16.49 -20.22
N GLU A 183 2.31 15.54 -20.35
CA GLU A 183 3.75 15.71 -20.08
C GLU A 183 4.36 16.93 -20.79
N HIS A 184 3.95 17.22 -22.02
CA HIS A 184 4.43 18.38 -22.76
C HIS A 184 4.05 19.71 -22.08
N ALA A 185 2.78 19.88 -21.71
CA ALA A 185 2.30 21.07 -21.03
C ALA A 185 2.94 21.22 -19.64
N ARG A 186 3.11 20.10 -18.92
CA ARG A 186 3.82 20.06 -17.64
C ARG A 186 5.26 20.57 -17.76
N ASN A 187 5.98 20.11 -18.78
CA ASN A 187 7.39 20.49 -18.98
C ASN A 187 7.52 21.98 -19.35
N ILE A 188 6.64 22.49 -20.20
CA ILE A 188 6.59 23.93 -20.54
C ILE A 188 6.32 24.77 -19.29
N ILE A 189 5.35 24.37 -18.46
CA ILE A 189 4.99 25.11 -17.25
C ILE A 189 6.11 25.04 -16.21
N SER A 190 6.80 23.90 -16.06
CA SER A 190 7.94 23.79 -15.16
C SER A 190 9.15 24.63 -15.58
N ASP A 191 9.28 24.96 -16.87
CA ASP A 191 10.34 25.84 -17.37
C ASP A 191 10.07 27.33 -17.06
N ILE A 192 8.79 27.68 -16.84
CA ILE A 192 8.35 29.06 -16.61
C ILE A 192 8.15 29.34 -15.11
N CYS A 193 7.64 28.35 -14.38
CA CYS A 193 7.29 28.47 -12.97
C CYS A 193 8.19 27.55 -12.15
N ALA A 194 8.97 28.14 -11.24
CA ALA A 194 9.85 27.38 -10.36
C ALA A 194 9.06 26.64 -9.27
N ASN A 195 7.82 27.05 -9.00
CA ASN A 195 6.95 26.46 -8.00
C ASN A 195 5.45 26.67 -8.29
N ILE A 196 4.60 25.95 -7.54
CA ILE A 196 3.14 25.95 -7.71
C ILE A 196 2.51 27.30 -7.35
N HIS A 197 3.13 28.05 -6.43
CA HIS A 197 2.65 29.36 -6.01
C HIS A 197 2.83 30.40 -7.12
N GLU A 198 3.98 30.39 -7.81
CA GLU A 198 4.19 31.19 -9.02
C GLU A 198 3.20 30.81 -10.12
N PHE A 199 2.87 29.53 -10.26
CA PHE A 199 1.86 29.06 -11.20
C PHE A 199 0.45 29.55 -10.82
N GLY A 200 0.05 29.52 -9.55
CA GLY A 200 -1.22 30.10 -9.09
C GLY A 200 -1.32 31.61 -9.35
N ILE A 201 -0.22 32.36 -9.14
CA ILE A 201 -0.14 33.78 -9.50
C ILE A 201 -0.24 33.97 -11.03
N LEU A 202 0.39 33.09 -11.82
CA LEU A 202 0.32 33.10 -13.28
C LEU A 202 -1.13 32.96 -13.75
N MET A 203 -1.89 32.05 -13.14
CA MET A 203 -3.28 31.76 -13.47
C MET A 203 -4.28 32.81 -12.97
N SER A 204 -3.86 33.70 -12.06
CA SER A 204 -4.71 34.75 -11.50
C SER A 204 -4.59 36.11 -12.21
N THR A 205 -3.72 36.23 -13.23
CA THR A 205 -3.44 37.51 -13.91
C THR A 205 -3.76 37.46 -15.42
N ASP A 206 -4.68 38.29 -15.90
CA ASP A 206 -5.14 38.31 -17.31
C ASP A 206 -4.02 38.49 -18.35
N GLN A 207 -2.98 39.27 -18.03
CA GLN A 207 -1.83 39.49 -18.91
C GLN A 207 -0.96 38.24 -19.10
N ARG A 208 -1.04 37.27 -18.18
CA ARG A 208 -0.17 36.09 -18.15
C ARG A 208 -0.85 34.84 -18.72
N HIS A 209 -2.19 34.82 -18.81
CA HIS A 209 -2.91 33.85 -19.66
C HIS A 209 -2.50 33.96 -21.13
N GLN A 210 -2.18 35.16 -21.61
CA GLN A 210 -1.68 35.36 -22.98
C GLN A 210 -0.30 34.71 -23.20
N ILE A 211 0.58 34.72 -22.19
CA ILE A 211 1.89 34.07 -22.26
C ILE A 211 1.72 32.55 -22.33
N LEU A 212 0.88 32.00 -21.46
CA LEU A 212 0.59 30.57 -21.46
C LEU A 212 -0.15 30.15 -22.75
N GLY A 213 -1.05 30.99 -23.25
CA GLY A 213 -1.76 30.79 -24.50
C GLY A 213 -0.87 30.84 -25.74
N ASN A 214 0.20 31.63 -25.73
CA ASN A 214 1.20 31.62 -26.80
C ASN A 214 2.04 30.33 -26.77
N LEU A 215 2.38 29.84 -25.57
CA LEU A 215 3.26 28.68 -25.37
C LEU A 215 2.52 27.33 -25.54
N LEU A 216 1.22 27.31 -25.25
CA LEU A 216 0.32 26.16 -25.47
C LEU A 216 -0.63 26.41 -26.66
N SER A 217 -0.21 27.25 -27.61
CA SER A 217 -1.04 27.64 -28.77
C SER A 217 -1.49 26.44 -29.63
N ASP A 218 -0.67 25.38 -29.68
CA ASP A 218 -0.99 24.12 -30.35
C ASP A 218 -1.94 23.21 -29.55
N TYR A 219 -2.23 23.54 -28.28
CA TYR A 219 -3.03 22.74 -27.34
C TYR A 219 -4.11 23.57 -26.62
N PRO A 220 -5.05 24.18 -27.35
CA PRO A 220 -6.04 25.11 -26.78
C PRO A 220 -6.97 24.45 -25.76
N ARG A 221 -7.25 23.14 -25.93
CA ARG A 221 -8.05 22.36 -24.99
C ARG A 221 -7.35 22.19 -23.64
N THR A 222 -6.07 21.83 -23.66
CA THR A 222 -5.26 21.68 -22.45
C THR A 222 -5.15 23.01 -21.69
N LEU A 223 -4.99 24.11 -22.42
CA LEU A 223 -4.98 25.45 -21.82
C LEU A 223 -6.30 25.76 -21.09
N GLN A 224 -7.44 25.46 -21.71
CA GLN A 224 -8.75 25.71 -21.11
C GLN A 224 -8.96 24.85 -19.86
N GLU A 225 -8.61 23.56 -19.90
CA GLU A 225 -8.73 22.64 -18.76
C GLU A 225 -7.89 23.06 -17.54
N ILE A 226 -6.76 23.74 -17.78
CA ILE A 226 -5.91 24.34 -16.74
C ILE A 226 -6.54 25.62 -16.18
N ILE A 227 -7.06 26.49 -17.06
CA ILE A 227 -7.74 27.73 -16.64
C ILE A 227 -8.96 27.41 -15.79
N ASP A 228 -9.80 26.48 -16.24
CA ASP A 228 -11.03 26.07 -15.54
C ASP A 228 -10.70 25.54 -14.14
N PHE A 229 -9.67 24.69 -14.01
CA PHE A 229 -9.23 24.13 -12.73
C PHE A 229 -8.88 25.23 -11.71
N TRP A 230 -8.09 26.23 -12.12
CA TRP A 230 -7.66 27.29 -11.22
C TRP A 230 -8.75 28.34 -10.95
N GLN A 231 -9.71 28.50 -11.87
CA GLN A 231 -10.89 29.30 -11.60
C GLN A 231 -11.77 28.62 -10.56
N GLU A 232 -12.06 27.32 -10.72
CA GLU A 232 -12.84 26.55 -9.74
C GLU A 232 -12.22 26.57 -8.34
N GLU A 233 -10.90 26.36 -8.23
CA GLU A 233 -10.19 26.41 -6.94
C GLU A 233 -10.24 27.80 -6.28
N ASN A 234 -10.10 28.89 -7.05
CA ASN A 234 -10.12 30.26 -6.52
C ASN A 234 -11.52 30.76 -6.08
N PHE A 235 -12.61 30.13 -6.55
CA PHE A 235 -13.98 30.47 -6.14
C PHE A 235 -14.47 29.69 -4.90
N THR A 236 -13.60 28.87 -4.28
CA THR A 236 -13.94 28.04 -3.11
C THR A 236 -13.64 28.68 -1.75
N GLU A 237 -13.36 29.99 -1.69
CA GLU A 237 -13.32 30.77 -0.44
C GLU A 237 -14.63 31.50 -0.12
#